data_AF-A0A850RZC0-F1
#
_entry.id   AF-A0A850RZC0-F1
#
_cell.length_a   1.000
_cell.length_b   1.000
_cell.length_c   1.000
_cell.angle_alpha   90.00
_cell.angle_beta   90.00
_cell.angle_gamma   90.00
#
_symmetry.space_group_name_H-M   'P 1'
#
loop_
_entity.id
_entity.type
_entity.pdbx_description
1 polymer ?
#
loop_
_entity_poly.entity_id
_entity_poly.type
_entity_poly.pdbx_seq_one_letter_code
_entity_poly.pdbx_strand_id
1 'polypeptide(L)' 'MFIKTDKKTGQKEIISSEEMVSVLEDDLRKSDDLDEVLTEIVMGVYEHSNATATYKYKS' A
#
# COMPACT_ATOMS: atom_id res chain seq x y z
N MET A 1 -9.50 2.63 5.61
CA MET A 1 -8.81 1.48 6.25
C MET A 1 -8.26 0.60 5.14
N PHE A 2 -7.10 -0.02 5.34
CA PHE A 2 -6.47 -0.88 4.34
C PHE A 2 -6.33 -2.30 4.88
N ILE A 3 -6.37 -3.28 3.99
CA ILE A 3 -6.08 -4.68 4.30
C ILE A 3 -4.63 -4.94 3.89
N LYS A 4 -3.77 -5.18 4.88
CA LYS A 4 -2.42 -5.69 4.69
C LYS A 4 -2.49 -7.21 4.65
N THR A 5 -1.94 -7.82 3.60
CA THR A 5 -1.82 -9.27 3.46
C THR A 5 -0.34 -9.62 3.43
N ASP A 6 0.14 -10.32 4.46
CA ASP A 6 1.51 -10.80 4.54
C ASP A 6 1.76 -11.88 3.48
N LYS A 7 2.80 -11.71 2.65
CA LYS A 7 3.08 -12.64 1.54
C LYS A 7 3.67 -13.98 1.99
N LYS A 8 4.29 -14.04 3.17
CA LYS A 8 4.91 -15.28 3.69
C LYS A 8 3.90 -16.19 4.36
N THR A 9 2.98 -15.62 5.14
CA THR A 9 2.04 -16.33 5.99
C THR A 9 0.62 -16.30 5.45
N GLY A 10 0.30 -15.38 4.54
CA GLY A 10 -1.05 -15.15 4.03
C GLY A 10 -1.97 -14.47 5.04
N GLN A 11 -1.46 -14.05 6.21
CA GLN A 11 -2.28 -13.40 7.24
C GLN A 11 -2.75 -12.02 6.78
N LYS A 12 -4.00 -11.71 7.13
CA LYS A 12 -4.65 -10.44 6.80
C LYS A 12 -4.80 -9.61 8.07
N GLU A 13 -4.30 -8.39 8.02
CA GLU A 13 -4.39 -7.41 9.08
C GLU A 13 -5.07 -6.15 8.54
N ILE A 14 -5.87 -5.47 9.37
CA ILE A 14 -6.44 -4.17 9.00
C ILE A 14 -5.51 -3.10 9.56
N ILE A 15 -5.00 -2.24 8.67
CA ILE A 15 -4.16 -1.12 9.05
C ILE A 15 -4.90 0.21 8.81
N SER A 16 -4.51 1.23 9.55
CA SER A 16 -5.07 2.57 9.40
C SER A 16 -4.53 3.28 8.14
N SER A 17 -5.13 4.41 7.78
CA SER A 17 -4.60 5.24 6.69
C SER A 17 -3.24 5.86 7.06
N GLU A 18 -2.98 6.14 8.34
CA GLU A 18 -1.70 6.69 8.81
C GLU A 18 -0.57 5.66 8.69
N GLU A 19 -0.85 4.40 9.02
CA GLU A 19 0.11 3.30 8.83
C GLU A 19 0.40 3.08 7.34
N MET A 20 -0.61 3.18 6.48
CA MET A 20 -0.43 3.07 5.04
C MET A 20 0.45 4.19 4.48
N VAL A 21 0.27 5.44 4.95
CA VAL A 21 1.15 6.56 4.56
C VAL A 21 2.60 6.26 4.94
N SER A 22 2.85 5.73 6.14
CA SER A 22 4.21 5.39 6.57
C SER A 22 4.86 4.33 5.68
N VAL A 23 4.10 3.31 5.25
CA VAL A 23 4.57 2.29 4.30
C VAL A 23 4.91 2.92 2.95
N LEU A 24 4.02 3.77 2.43
CA LEU A 24 4.23 4.45 1.15
C LEU A 24 5.41 5.41 1.20
N GLU A 25 5.62 6.12 2.30
CA GLU A 25 6.78 7.01 2.45
C GLU A 25 8.11 6.25 2.48
N ASP A 26 8.16 5.04 3.04
CA ASP A 26 9.38 4.23 3.07
C ASP A 26 9.69 3.60 1.70
N ASP A 27 8.67 3.10 1.01
CA ASP A 27 8.82 2.39 -0.27
C ASP A 27 8.88 3.34 -1.48
N LEU A 28 8.04 4.38 -1.52
CA LEU A 28 7.92 5.28 -2.68
C LEU A 28 8.89 6.46 -2.66
N ARG A 29 9.50 6.81 -1.51
CA ARG A 29 10.57 7.84 -1.49
C ARG A 29 11.76 7.48 -2.38
N LYS A 30 11.89 6.21 -2.77
CA LYS A 30 12.96 5.70 -3.62
C LYS A 30 12.49 5.32 -5.02
N SER A 31 11.19 5.46 -5.34
CA SER A 31 10.66 5.13 -6.67
C SER A 31 10.58 6.38 -7.54
N ASP A 32 11.12 6.30 -8.75
CA ASP A 32 10.93 7.33 -9.79
C ASP A 32 9.45 7.44 -10.25
N ASP A 33 8.59 6.49 -9.87
CA ASP A 33 7.19 6.37 -10.32
C ASP A 33 6.16 6.97 -9.34
N LEU A 34 6.57 7.91 -8.48
CA LEU A 34 5.71 8.52 -7.46
C LEU A 34 4.42 9.15 -8.06
N ASP A 35 4.54 9.79 -9.23
CA ASP A 35 3.42 10.45 -9.90
C ASP A 35 2.34 9.46 -10.40
N GLU A 36 2.77 8.29 -10.89
CA GLU A 36 1.85 7.23 -11.34
C GLU A 36 1.08 6.67 -10.14
N VAL A 37 1.79 6.43 -9.04
CA VAL A 37 1.19 5.96 -7.79
C VAL A 37 0.19 6.96 -7.21
N LEU A 38 0.52 8.25 -7.19
CA LEU A 38 -0.42 9.29 -6.73
C LEU A 38 -1.69 9.33 -7.61
N THR A 39 -1.54 9.11 -8.91
CA THR A 39 -2.67 9.03 -9.85
C THR A 39 -3.57 7.84 -9.53
N GLU A 40 -3.01 6.66 -9.33
CA GLU A 40 -3.76 5.46 -8.98
C GLU A 40 -4.50 5.58 -7.63
N ILE A 41 -3.90 6.27 -6.65
CA ILE A 41 -4.51 6.53 -5.34
C ILE A 41 -5.74 7.42 -5.50
N VAL A 42 -5.62 8.52 -6.26
CA VAL A 42 -6.75 9.43 -6.53
C VAL A 42 -7.85 8.72 -7.32
N MET A 43 -7.48 7.80 -8.21
CA MET A 43 -8.42 6.97 -8.98
C MET A 43 -9.06 5.84 -8.16
N GLY A 44 -8.60 5.60 -6.92
CA GLY A 44 -9.14 4.57 -6.03
C GLY A 44 -8.86 3.13 -6.47
N VAL A 45 -7.97 2.93 -7.45
CA VAL A 45 -7.59 1.61 -7.99
C VAL A 45 -6.26 1.12 -7.43
N TYR A 46 -5.61 1.94 -6.60
CA TYR A 46 -4.29 1.66 -6.08
C TYR A 46 -4.23 0.40 -5.22
N GLU A 47 -3.35 -0.51 -5.63
CA GLU A 47 -2.90 -1.64 -4.85
C GLU A 47 -1.39 -1.52 -4.66
N HIS A 48 -0.96 -1.34 -3.42
CA HIS A 48 0.45 -1.30 -3.10
C HIS A 48 0.94 -2.71 -2.81
N SER A 49 2.05 -3.12 -3.41
CA SER A 49 2.65 -4.41 -3.13
C SER A 49 4.15 -4.26 -2.98
N ASN A 50 4.68 -4.68 -1.84
CA ASN A 50 6.11 -4.66 -1.56
C ASN A 50 6.65 -6.08 -1.38
N ALA A 51 7.94 -6.20 -1.05
CA ALA A 51 8.58 -7.51 -0.88
C ALA A 51 7.96 -8.37 0.24
N THR A 52 7.28 -7.75 1.20
CA THR A 52 6.80 -8.43 2.42
C THR A 52 5.28 -8.61 2.45
N ALA A 53 4.51 -7.69 1.86
CA ALA A 53 3.07 -7.67 1.95
C ALA A 53 2.40 -7.00 0.73
N THR A 54 1.10 -7.25 0.59
CA THR A 54 0.22 -6.52 -0.33
C THR A 54 -0.81 -5.74 0.47
N TYR A 55 -1.04 -4.49 0.11
CA TYR A 55 -1.92 -3.56 0.78
C TYR A 55 -3.01 -3.12 -0.19
N LYS A 56 -4.26 -3.30 0.21
CA LYS A 56 -5.41 -2.98 -0.61
C LYS A 56 -6.39 -2.14 0.16
N TYR A 57 -6.99 -1.13 -0.49
CA TYR A 57 -8.02 -0.33 0.14
C TYR A 57 -9.22 -1.23 0.51
N LYS A 58 -9.73 -1.09 1.75
CA LYS A 58 -10.93 -1.79 2.18
C LYS A 58 -12.14 -1.01 1.67
N SER A 59 -12.62 -1.40 0.49
CA SER A 59 -13.94 -0.99 -0.03
C SER A 59 -15.08 -1.49 0.87
#